data_AF-A0A3P9DBI2-F1
#
_entry.id   AF-A0A3P9DBI2-F1
#
_cell.length_a   1.000
_cell.length_b   1.000
_cell.length_c   1.000
_cell.angle_alpha   90.00
_cell.angle_beta   90.00
_cell.angle_gamma   90.00
#
_symmetry.space_group_name_H-M   'P 1'
#
loop_
_entity.id
_entity.type
_entity.pdbx_description
1 polymer ?
#
loop_
_entity_poly.entity_id
_entity_poly.type
_entity_poly.pdbx_seq_one_letter_code
_entity_poly.pdbx_strand_id
1 'polypeptide(L)'
;MKIASFNSFITYLVLVEELNGVSITHHYAQQLSTRLGRSRYKEQFLFLYRDDVVDLIDCYQYKDDQVDDVDAFKREPYILYFKTHNTGQSLPLLKIMVPGSNVMILGDFRADGWYLSSKEREEIHIRSDKNSYWLIGDNVDTRAKTSDHHAYDRIVVYGEDMLAAIVPNSAKPFNFHKEVSDHYPVEVELKSKTTNTSY
;
A
#
# COMPACT_ATOMS: atom_id res chain seq x y z
N MET A 1 -4.46 -3.74 -6.69
CA MET A 1 -4.86 -2.72 -5.68
C MET A 1 -4.21 -1.41 -6.07
N LYS A 2 -4.89 -0.27 -5.96
CA LYS A 2 -4.35 1.06 -6.27
C LYS A 2 -4.51 1.95 -5.03
N ILE A 3 -3.47 2.71 -4.68
CA ILE A 3 -3.47 3.59 -3.50
C ILE A 3 -3.29 5.03 -3.98
N ALA A 4 -4.11 5.93 -3.45
CA ALA A 4 -4.00 7.35 -3.69
C ALA A 4 -4.32 8.11 -2.40
N SER A 5 -3.63 9.22 -2.16
CA SER A 5 -3.84 10.11 -1.02
C SER A 5 -4.60 11.35 -1.50
N PHE A 6 -5.69 11.73 -0.82
CA PHE A 6 -6.41 12.98 -1.11
C PHE A 6 -6.63 13.80 0.18
N ASN A 7 -7.03 15.07 0.06
CA ASN A 7 -7.03 16.03 1.17
C ASN A 7 -8.42 16.47 1.66
N SER A 8 -9.51 15.77 1.32
CA SER A 8 -10.86 16.15 1.80
C SER A 8 -11.84 14.97 1.88
N PHE A 9 -12.60 14.90 2.99
CA PHE A 9 -13.60 13.86 3.26
C PHE A 9 -14.77 13.86 2.26
N ILE A 10 -15.22 15.04 1.80
CA ILE A 10 -16.29 15.15 0.80
C ILE A 10 -15.83 14.59 -0.55
N THR A 11 -14.54 14.73 -0.88
CA THR A 11 -13.98 14.22 -2.13
C THR A 11 -13.95 12.70 -2.19
N TYR A 12 -13.83 12.01 -1.04
CA TYR A 12 -13.76 10.55 -0.98
C TYR A 12 -15.08 9.85 -1.26
N LEU A 13 -16.17 10.34 -0.65
CA LEU A 13 -17.51 9.79 -0.90
C LEU A 13 -17.91 9.95 -2.37
N VAL A 14 -17.66 11.14 -2.93
CA VAL A 14 -17.91 11.39 -4.35
C VAL A 14 -17.07 10.46 -5.24
N LEU A 15 -15.80 10.21 -4.89
CA LEU A 15 -14.94 9.32 -5.68
C LEU A 15 -15.49 7.89 -5.77
N VAL A 16 -15.99 7.31 -4.66
CA VAL A 16 -16.56 5.96 -4.67
C VAL A 16 -17.86 5.91 -5.46
N GLU A 17 -18.72 6.91 -5.29
CA GLU A 17 -19.97 7.02 -6.04
C GLU A 17 -19.71 7.12 -7.55
N GLU A 18 -18.74 7.93 -7.97
CA GLU A 18 -18.33 8.05 -9.38
C GLU A 18 -17.73 6.74 -9.91
N LEU A 19 -16.87 6.06 -9.13
CA LEU A 19 -16.31 4.76 -9.51
C LEU A 19 -17.41 3.72 -9.71
N ASN A 20 -18.39 3.67 -8.80
CA ASN A 20 -19.52 2.74 -8.87
C ASN A 20 -20.55 3.14 -9.93
N GLY A 21 -20.67 4.43 -10.28
CA GLY A 21 -21.54 4.90 -11.35
C GLY A 21 -21.01 4.56 -12.74
N VAL A 22 -19.69 4.49 -12.90
CA VAL A 22 -19.04 4.15 -14.19
C VAL A 22 -18.73 2.65 -14.32
N SER A 23 -18.47 1.95 -13.21
CA SER A 23 -18.14 0.53 -13.25
C SER A 23 -19.39 -0.33 -13.32
N ILE A 24 -19.53 -1.10 -14.42
CA ILE A 24 -20.64 -2.04 -14.60
C ILE A 24 -20.31 -3.46 -14.13
N THR A 25 -19.04 -3.77 -13.85
CA THR A 25 -18.58 -5.12 -13.52
C THR A 25 -18.07 -5.28 -12.10
N HIS A 26 -17.72 -4.18 -11.43
CA HIS A 26 -17.13 -4.19 -10.11
C HIS A 26 -17.81 -3.17 -9.22
N HIS A 27 -17.92 -3.52 -7.95
CA HIS A 27 -18.39 -2.59 -6.95
C HIS A 27 -17.24 -2.25 -6.00
N TYR A 28 -17.08 -0.97 -5.74
CA TYR A 28 -16.03 -0.43 -4.88
C TYR A 28 -16.60 -0.07 -3.52
N ALA A 29 -15.92 -0.53 -2.49
CA ALA A 29 -16.07 -0.08 -1.12
C ALA A 29 -14.85 0.75 -0.71
N GLN A 30 -15.01 1.51 0.37
CA GLN A 30 -13.93 2.31 0.95
C GLN A 30 -13.75 2.05 2.44
N GLN A 31 -12.51 2.21 2.91
CA GLN A 31 -12.15 2.23 4.32
C GLN A 31 -11.19 3.38 4.60
N LEU A 32 -11.54 4.23 5.57
CA LEU A 32 -10.76 5.40 5.98
C LEU A 32 -10.10 5.17 7.35
N SER A 33 -8.88 5.65 7.51
CA SER A 33 -8.25 5.78 8.83
C SER A 33 -8.79 6.98 9.60
N THR A 34 -8.44 7.09 10.88
CA THR A 34 -8.54 8.36 11.61
C THR A 34 -7.63 9.42 10.99
N ARG A 35 -7.86 10.70 11.32
CA ARG A 35 -6.97 11.81 10.93
C ARG A 35 -5.71 11.80 11.79
N LEU A 36 -4.53 11.70 11.17
CA LEU A 36 -3.25 11.49 11.84
C LEU A 36 -2.25 12.61 11.51
N GLY A 37 -1.33 12.88 12.43
CA GLY A 37 -0.34 13.94 12.32
C GLY A 37 0.03 14.51 13.69
N ARG A 38 1.26 14.98 13.89
CA ARG A 38 1.67 15.62 15.15
C ARG A 38 1.19 17.07 15.31
N SER A 39 0.98 17.79 14.20
CA SER A 39 0.60 19.22 14.20
C SER A 39 -0.89 19.44 13.91
N ARG A 40 -1.30 20.68 13.65
CA ARG A 40 -2.66 20.99 13.16
C ARG A 40 -2.94 20.40 11.78
N TYR A 41 -1.89 20.19 10.98
CA TYR A 41 -2.00 19.52 9.69
C TYR A 41 -2.10 18.01 9.91
N LYS A 42 -3.19 17.42 9.42
CA LYS A 42 -3.49 15.99 9.53
C LYS A 42 -3.88 15.41 8.19
N GLU A 43 -3.52 14.17 7.95
CA GLU A 43 -3.87 13.39 6.76
C GLU A 43 -4.65 12.13 7.16
N GLN A 44 -5.23 11.44 6.18
CA GLN A 44 -5.91 10.16 6.34
C GLN A 44 -5.44 9.18 5.28
N PHE A 45 -5.42 7.91 5.63
CA PHE A 45 -5.32 6.83 4.65
C PHE A 45 -6.72 6.49 4.14
N LEU A 46 -6.85 6.42 2.81
CA LEU A 46 -8.02 5.87 2.13
C LEU A 46 -7.63 4.57 1.43
N PHE A 47 -8.37 3.51 1.71
CA PHE A 47 -8.32 2.26 0.98
C PHE A 47 -9.59 2.13 0.14
N LEU A 48 -9.43 2.04 -1.18
CA LEU A 48 -10.48 1.68 -2.12
C LEU A 48 -10.26 0.23 -2.56
N TYR A 49 -11.29 -0.59 -2.44
CA TYR A 49 -11.19 -2.01 -2.80
C TYR A 49 -12.48 -2.50 -3.45
N ARG A 50 -12.34 -3.54 -4.27
CA ARG A 50 -13.46 -4.22 -4.91
C ARG A 50 -14.03 -5.25 -3.95
N ASP A 51 -15.24 -5.03 -3.46
CA ASP A 51 -15.88 -5.93 -2.50
C ASP A 51 -16.40 -7.23 -3.15
N ASP A 52 -16.47 -7.25 -4.49
CA ASP A 52 -16.67 -8.47 -5.28
C ASP A 52 -15.41 -9.35 -5.39
N VAL A 53 -14.25 -8.87 -4.92
CA VAL A 53 -12.96 -9.59 -5.01
C VAL A 53 -12.37 -9.91 -3.63
N VAL A 54 -12.60 -9.04 -2.64
CA VAL A 54 -12.06 -9.17 -1.29
C VAL A 54 -13.09 -8.77 -0.23
N ASP A 55 -13.08 -9.49 0.89
CA ASP A 55 -13.75 -9.07 2.12
C ASP A 55 -12.75 -8.33 3.01
N LEU A 56 -13.10 -7.14 3.49
CA LEU A 56 -12.40 -6.51 4.61
C LEU A 56 -12.86 -7.21 5.90
N ILE A 57 -11.96 -7.98 6.51
CA ILE A 57 -12.25 -8.77 7.71
C ILE A 57 -12.01 -7.96 8.98
N ASP A 58 -10.95 -7.17 9.01
CA ASP A 58 -10.60 -6.34 10.16
C ASP A 58 -9.74 -5.15 9.74
N CYS A 59 -9.74 -4.10 10.56
CA CYS A 59 -8.84 -2.96 10.42
C CYS A 59 -8.41 -2.41 11.78
N TYR A 60 -7.15 -1.99 11.87
CA TYR A 60 -6.54 -1.51 13.09
C TYR A 60 -5.63 -0.32 12.81
N GLN A 61 -5.76 0.73 13.61
CA GLN A 61 -4.83 1.84 13.60
C GLN A 61 -3.70 1.50 14.58
N TYR A 62 -2.47 1.32 14.07
CA TYR A 62 -1.32 1.11 14.95
C TYR A 62 -1.23 2.28 15.95
N LYS A 63 -0.95 1.95 17.21
CA LYS A 63 -0.73 2.93 18.26
C LYS A 63 0.76 2.92 18.55
N ASP A 64 1.41 4.05 18.36
CA ASP A 64 2.84 4.23 18.59
C ASP A 64 3.07 4.77 20.01
N ASP A 65 2.58 4.02 21.00
CA ASP A 65 2.55 4.40 22.42
C ASP A 65 3.14 3.30 23.33
N GLN A 66 3.96 2.42 22.77
CA GLN A 66 4.64 1.37 23.51
C GLN A 66 5.60 1.95 24.55
N VAL A 67 5.62 1.33 25.73
CA VAL A 67 6.53 1.73 26.82
C VAL A 67 7.97 1.53 26.36
N ASP A 68 8.81 2.55 26.60
CA ASP A 68 10.22 2.62 26.20
C ASP A 68 10.48 2.67 24.68
N ASP A 69 9.45 2.86 23.86
CA ASP A 69 9.60 3.10 22.42
C ASP A 69 9.68 4.60 22.10
N VAL A 70 10.29 4.92 20.97
CA VAL A 70 10.32 6.28 20.43
C VAL A 70 9.06 6.54 19.63
N ASP A 71 8.49 7.74 19.70
CA ASP A 71 7.44 8.20 18.76
C ASP A 71 8.05 8.25 17.35
N ALA A 72 7.91 7.14 16.63
CA ALA A 72 8.55 6.83 15.36
C ALA A 72 7.72 7.35 14.20
N PHE A 73 6.39 7.36 14.33
CA PHE A 73 5.49 7.67 13.24
C PHE A 73 4.80 9.02 13.42
N LYS A 74 5.04 9.94 12.46
CA LYS A 74 4.23 11.18 12.38
C LYS A 74 2.76 10.88 12.07
N ARG A 75 2.51 9.79 11.36
CA ARG A 75 1.20 9.25 11.00
C ARG A 75 1.29 7.74 11.15
N GLU A 76 0.59 7.25 12.16
CA GLU A 76 0.64 5.88 12.58
C GLU A 76 0.11 4.96 11.45
N PRO A 77 0.72 3.78 11.25
CA PRO A 77 0.34 2.87 10.18
C PRO A 77 -1.10 2.34 10.30
N TYR A 78 -1.85 2.35 9.19
CA TYR A 78 -3.22 1.85 9.13
C TYR A 78 -3.31 0.44 8.53
N ILE A 79 -3.63 -0.53 9.37
CA ILE A 79 -3.56 -1.97 9.12
C ILE A 79 -4.93 -2.47 8.67
N LEU A 80 -5.00 -3.13 7.52
CA LEU A 80 -6.22 -3.77 7.02
C LEU A 80 -5.96 -5.25 6.75
N TYR A 81 -6.92 -6.09 7.13
CA TYR A 81 -6.90 -7.53 6.90
C TYR A 81 -7.97 -7.91 5.88
N PHE A 82 -7.53 -8.36 4.71
CA PHE A 82 -8.43 -8.77 3.64
C PHE A 82 -8.44 -10.28 3.47
N LYS A 83 -9.62 -10.82 3.21
CA LYS A 83 -9.78 -12.18 2.71
C LYS A 83 -10.12 -12.08 1.23
N THR A 84 -9.30 -12.68 0.39
CA THR A 84 -9.56 -12.71 -1.05
C THR A 84 -10.50 -13.84 -1.41
N HIS A 85 -11.43 -13.63 -2.36
CA HIS A 85 -12.35 -14.68 -2.78
C HIS A 85 -11.68 -15.74 -3.67
N ASN A 86 -10.68 -15.34 -4.47
CA ASN A 86 -10.07 -16.18 -5.52
C ASN A 86 -8.61 -16.56 -5.28
N THR A 87 -7.98 -16.10 -4.19
CA THR A 87 -6.70 -16.66 -3.71
C THR A 87 -6.99 -17.44 -2.43
N GLY A 88 -6.43 -18.63 -2.28
CA GLY A 88 -6.65 -19.45 -1.07
C GLY A 88 -6.03 -18.87 0.21
N GLN A 89 -5.61 -17.61 0.21
CA GLN A 89 -4.87 -16.94 1.27
C GLN A 89 -5.57 -15.65 1.67
N SER A 90 -5.70 -15.44 2.98
CA SER A 90 -6.08 -14.13 3.51
C SER A 90 -4.83 -13.27 3.61
N LEU A 91 -4.89 -12.05 3.07
CA LEU A 91 -3.75 -11.15 2.95
C LEU A 91 -3.99 -9.89 3.80
N PRO A 92 -3.21 -9.68 4.87
CA PRO A 92 -3.03 -8.36 5.47
C PRO A 92 -2.39 -7.40 4.44
N LEU A 93 -3.03 -6.25 4.21
CA LEU A 93 -2.54 -5.21 3.30
C LEU A 93 -1.71 -4.13 4.00
N LEU A 94 -1.60 -4.20 5.33
CA LEU A 94 -0.53 -3.60 6.12
C LEU A 94 -0.54 -4.26 7.49
N LYS A 95 0.58 -4.81 7.97
CA LYS A 95 0.75 -5.30 9.35
C LYS A 95 2.23 -5.18 9.71
N ILE A 96 2.58 -4.24 10.57
CA ILE A 96 3.97 -4.05 10.97
C ILE A 96 4.33 -5.16 11.96
N MET A 97 4.79 -6.26 11.38
CA MET A 97 5.50 -7.37 12.00
C MET A 97 4.72 -8.20 13.04
N VAL A 98 4.32 -9.41 12.62
CA VAL A 98 4.14 -10.56 13.53
C VAL A 98 4.86 -11.74 12.87
N PRO A 99 5.81 -12.41 13.56
CA PRO A 99 6.47 -13.61 13.03
C PRO A 99 5.45 -14.65 12.53
N GLY A 100 5.61 -15.14 11.30
CA GLY A 100 4.70 -16.10 10.66
C GLY A 100 3.50 -15.48 9.91
N SER A 101 3.46 -14.16 9.72
CA SER A 101 2.41 -13.48 8.93
C SER A 101 2.88 -13.13 7.52
N ASN A 102 2.05 -13.40 6.52
CA ASN A 102 2.14 -12.88 5.16
C ASN A 102 1.66 -11.43 5.16
N VAL A 103 2.44 -10.45 4.68
CA VAL A 103 2.06 -9.03 4.76
C VAL A 103 2.49 -8.29 3.50
N MET A 104 1.65 -7.36 3.02
CA MET A 104 2.09 -6.29 2.12
C MET A 104 2.18 -4.97 2.89
N ILE A 105 3.21 -4.17 2.61
CA ILE A 105 3.45 -2.83 3.18
C ILE A 105 3.61 -1.87 2.01
N LEU A 106 2.88 -0.76 2.03
CA LEU A 106 2.66 0.08 0.87
C LEU A 106 2.52 1.57 1.25
N GLY A 107 3.03 2.46 0.41
CA GLY A 107 2.86 3.91 0.53
C GLY A 107 4.08 4.75 0.15
N ASP A 108 3.95 6.07 0.29
CA ASP A 108 5.07 7.03 0.20
C ASP A 108 5.95 6.91 1.45
N PHE A 109 7.05 6.18 1.34
CA PHE A 109 8.03 6.01 2.41
C PHE A 109 9.08 7.12 2.41
N ARG A 110 9.11 7.96 1.35
CA ARG A 110 10.21 8.89 1.06
C ARG A 110 11.57 8.20 1.11
N ALA A 111 11.62 6.97 0.60
CA ALA A 111 12.77 6.06 0.74
C ALA A 111 13.91 6.34 -0.26
N ASP A 112 14.16 7.60 -0.58
CA ASP A 112 15.20 8.02 -1.53
C ASP A 112 15.58 9.50 -1.40
N GLY A 113 16.58 9.92 -2.15
CA GLY A 113 16.98 11.32 -2.26
C GLY A 113 17.49 11.92 -0.95
N TRP A 114 17.18 13.19 -0.71
CA TRP A 114 17.64 13.90 0.48
C TRP A 114 16.98 13.42 1.79
N TYR A 115 15.88 12.67 1.69
CA TYR A 115 15.18 12.13 2.86
C TYR A 115 15.87 10.88 3.41
N LEU A 116 16.53 10.11 2.55
CA LEU A 116 17.16 8.85 2.93
C LEU A 116 18.34 8.57 2.00
N SER A 117 19.56 8.78 2.51
CA SER A 117 20.77 8.47 1.75
C SER A 117 20.91 6.96 1.53
N SER A 118 21.66 6.57 0.49
CA SER A 118 21.94 5.14 0.22
C SER A 118 22.52 4.40 1.42
N LYS A 119 23.34 5.07 2.24
CA LYS A 119 23.95 4.47 3.44
C LYS A 119 22.92 4.24 4.55
N GLU A 120 22.12 5.26 4.90
CA GLU A 120 21.04 5.12 5.90
C GLU A 120 20.02 4.06 5.46
N ARG A 121 19.77 3.99 4.15
CA ARG A 121 18.88 3.01 3.56
C ARG A 121 19.34 1.56 3.78
N GLU A 122 20.65 1.29 3.78
CA GLU A 122 21.20 -0.04 4.08
C GLU A 122 21.04 -0.44 5.55
N GLU A 123 20.92 0.54 6.46
CA GLU A 123 20.75 0.32 7.91
C GLU A 123 19.29 0.01 8.30
N ILE A 124 18.33 0.14 7.37
CA ILE A 124 16.93 -0.15 7.63
C ILE A 124 16.72 -1.66 7.85
N HIS A 125 16.29 -2.05 9.05
CA HIS A 125 16.09 -3.45 9.44
C HIS A 125 15.18 -4.23 8.48
N ILE A 126 14.02 -3.67 8.09
CA ILE A 126 13.10 -4.35 7.16
C ILE A 126 13.68 -4.48 5.75
N ARG A 127 14.79 -3.82 5.45
CA ARG A 127 15.45 -3.90 4.15
C ARG A 127 16.54 -4.97 4.11
N SER A 128 17.20 -5.23 5.24
CA SER A 128 18.19 -6.30 5.38
C SER A 128 17.57 -7.64 5.79
N ASP A 129 16.29 -7.68 6.20
CA ASP A 129 15.57 -8.92 6.49
C ASP A 129 15.37 -9.75 5.21
N LYS A 130 15.83 -11.02 5.25
CA LYS A 130 15.73 -11.99 4.15
C LYS A 130 14.31 -12.36 3.74
N ASN A 131 13.34 -12.17 4.64
CA ASN A 131 11.92 -12.43 4.38
C ASN A 131 11.19 -11.21 3.82
N SER A 132 11.89 -10.10 3.60
CA SER A 132 11.35 -8.86 3.08
C SER A 132 11.76 -8.67 1.63
N TYR A 133 10.78 -8.46 0.76
CA TYR A 133 10.96 -8.32 -0.68
C TYR A 133 10.43 -6.98 -1.15
N TRP A 134 11.33 -6.09 -1.54
CA TRP A 134 11.02 -4.76 -2.06
C TRP A 134 10.71 -4.84 -3.55
N LEU A 135 9.43 -4.78 -3.90
CA LEU A 135 8.95 -4.98 -5.26
C LEU A 135 9.13 -3.74 -6.14
N ILE A 136 9.13 -2.54 -5.53
CA ILE A 136 9.53 -1.30 -6.19
C ILE A 136 10.99 -0.99 -5.80
N GLY A 137 11.90 -1.20 -6.76
CA GLY A 137 13.34 -1.02 -6.58
C GLY A 137 13.75 0.45 -6.48
N ASP A 138 14.98 0.70 -6.00
CA ASP A 138 15.49 2.06 -5.78
C ASP A 138 15.65 2.89 -7.05
N ASN A 139 15.77 2.23 -8.21
CA ASN A 139 15.96 2.90 -9.49
C ASN A 139 14.62 3.14 -10.21
N VAL A 140 13.49 2.97 -9.52
CA VAL A 140 12.15 3.13 -10.08
C VAL A 140 11.59 4.49 -9.69
N ASP A 141 11.43 5.37 -10.67
CA ASP A 141 10.87 6.70 -10.44
C ASP A 141 9.36 6.64 -10.15
N THR A 142 8.97 7.12 -8.98
CA THR A 142 7.56 7.19 -8.56
C THR A 142 7.03 8.62 -8.55
N ARG A 143 7.79 9.60 -9.07
CA ARG A 143 7.36 11.00 -9.13
C ARG A 143 6.81 11.39 -10.49
N ALA A 144 5.71 12.13 -10.50
CA ALA A 144 5.17 12.72 -11.72
C ALA A 144 5.89 14.02 -12.14
N LYS A 145 6.66 14.64 -11.23
CA LYS A 145 7.47 15.82 -11.52
C LYS A 145 8.67 15.46 -12.40
N THR A 146 8.82 16.15 -13.53
CA THR A 146 9.89 15.90 -14.51
C THR A 146 11.25 16.46 -14.11
N SER A 147 11.32 17.25 -13.04
CA SER A 147 12.54 17.94 -12.62
C SER A 147 13.41 17.12 -11.66
N ASP A 148 12.92 15.98 -11.15
CA ASP A 148 13.61 15.21 -10.12
C ASP A 148 13.04 13.77 -10.02
N HIS A 149 13.90 12.75 -10.03
CA HIS A 149 13.52 11.34 -10.09
C HIS A 149 13.83 10.64 -8.77
N HIS A 150 12.83 10.05 -8.11
CA HIS A 150 13.01 9.38 -6.82
C HIS A 150 12.08 8.19 -6.63
N ALA A 151 12.58 7.15 -5.94
CA ALA A 151 11.81 5.98 -5.52
C ALA A 151 11.19 6.17 -4.12
N TYR A 152 10.26 7.12 -4.00
CA TYR A 152 9.60 7.43 -2.73
C TYR A 152 8.54 6.40 -2.35
N ASP A 153 7.70 6.01 -3.31
CA ASP A 153 6.58 5.10 -3.11
C ASP A 153 7.06 3.65 -3.23
N ARG A 154 6.69 2.81 -2.27
CA ARG A 154 7.18 1.44 -2.18
C ARG A 154 6.05 0.44 -2.03
N ILE A 155 6.30 -0.75 -2.56
CA ILE A 155 5.55 -1.97 -2.25
C ILE A 155 6.57 -2.97 -1.73
N VAL A 156 6.39 -3.39 -0.47
CA VAL A 156 7.22 -4.39 0.20
C VAL A 156 6.32 -5.54 0.60
N VAL A 157 6.72 -6.78 0.31
CA VAL A 157 6.03 -7.97 0.80
C VAL A 157 6.90 -8.70 1.81
N TYR A 158 6.30 -9.16 2.89
CA TYR A 158 6.96 -9.94 3.93
C TYR A 158 6.38 -11.35 3.95
N GLY A 159 7.26 -12.36 3.96
CA GLY A 159 6.90 -13.77 3.97
C GLY A 159 6.84 -14.38 2.57
N GLU A 160 7.27 -15.64 2.48
CA GLU A 160 7.39 -16.37 1.21
C GLU A 160 6.03 -16.62 0.54
N ASP A 161 4.95 -16.86 1.29
CA ASP A 161 3.65 -17.08 0.66
C ASP A 161 3.11 -15.80 0.03
N MET A 162 3.30 -14.64 0.70
CA MET A 162 2.92 -13.35 0.14
C MET A 162 3.69 -13.09 -1.16
N LEU A 163 5.00 -13.36 -1.18
CA LEU A 163 5.80 -13.29 -2.39
C LEU A 163 5.28 -14.26 -3.47
N ALA A 164 4.96 -15.50 -3.09
CA ALA A 164 4.46 -16.51 -4.02
C ALA A 164 3.11 -16.11 -4.65
N ALA A 165 2.31 -15.30 -3.96
CA ALA A 165 1.07 -14.74 -4.48
C ALA A 165 1.28 -13.60 -5.50
N ILE A 166 2.47 -13.01 -5.59
CA ILE A 166 2.77 -11.91 -6.53
C ILE A 166 2.97 -12.45 -7.95
N VAL A 167 2.38 -11.79 -8.95
CA VAL A 167 2.74 -12.01 -10.36
C VAL A 167 4.14 -11.42 -10.59
N PRO A 168 5.13 -12.22 -11.00
CA PRO A 168 6.50 -11.74 -11.17
C PRO A 168 6.57 -10.52 -12.12
N ASN A 169 7.39 -9.52 -11.75
CA ASN A 169 7.60 -8.28 -12.52
C ASN A 169 6.35 -7.42 -12.78
N SER A 170 5.24 -7.67 -12.07
CA SER A 170 4.03 -6.85 -12.19
C SER A 170 4.12 -5.51 -11.45
N ALA A 171 5.00 -5.41 -10.45
CA ALA A 171 5.12 -4.22 -9.62
C ALA A 171 5.75 -3.06 -10.40
N LYS A 172 5.05 -1.92 -10.50
CA LYS A 172 5.50 -0.75 -11.27
C LYS A 172 4.75 0.53 -10.90
N PRO A 173 5.26 1.72 -11.24
CA PRO A 173 4.49 2.94 -11.24
C PRO A 173 3.41 2.93 -12.34
N PHE A 174 2.23 3.43 -12.02
CA PHE A 174 1.13 3.64 -12.95
C PHE A 174 1.12 5.10 -13.39
N ASN A 175 1.67 5.35 -14.59
CA ASN A 175 1.76 6.69 -15.14
C ASN A 175 0.39 7.13 -15.72
N PHE A 176 -0.41 7.80 -14.89
CA PHE A 176 -1.59 8.55 -15.35
C PHE A 176 -1.19 9.99 -15.74
N HIS A 177 -2.07 10.70 -16.47
CA HIS A 177 -1.83 12.09 -16.90
C HIS A 177 -1.36 13.00 -15.75
N LYS A 178 -0.24 13.72 -15.97
CA LYS A 178 0.60 14.42 -14.97
C LYS A 178 -0.08 15.52 -14.13
N GLU A 179 -1.37 15.79 -14.31
CA GLU A 179 -2.05 16.95 -13.72
C GLU A 179 -2.80 16.65 -12.40
N VAL A 180 -2.83 15.39 -11.96
CA VAL A 180 -3.65 14.99 -10.79
C VAL A 180 -2.84 14.95 -9.47
N SER A 181 -1.56 14.58 -9.53
CA SER A 181 -0.69 14.41 -8.35
C SER A 181 0.78 14.57 -8.75
N ASP A 182 1.66 14.90 -7.81
CA ASP A 182 3.11 14.90 -8.03
C ASP A 182 3.77 13.53 -7.79
N HIS A 183 2.99 12.51 -7.43
CA HIS A 183 3.39 11.11 -7.33
C HIS A 183 2.58 10.24 -8.30
N TYR A 184 3.25 9.26 -8.92
CA TYR A 184 2.56 8.16 -9.59
C TYR A 184 2.13 7.12 -8.55
N PRO A 185 0.91 6.56 -8.64
CA PRO A 185 0.56 5.37 -7.88
C PRO A 185 1.51 4.24 -8.23
N VAL A 186 1.83 3.41 -7.24
CA VAL A 186 2.47 2.12 -7.48
C VAL A 186 1.42 1.02 -7.48
N GLU A 187 1.54 0.07 -8.39
CA GLU A 187 0.63 -1.06 -8.51
C GLU A 187 1.40 -2.38 -8.54
N VAL A 188 0.72 -3.46 -8.18
CA VAL A 188 1.21 -4.85 -8.26
C VAL A 188 0.02 -5.78 -8.51
N GLU A 189 0.26 -6.87 -9.22
CA GLU A 189 -0.74 -7.90 -9.49
C GLU A 189 -0.54 -9.12 -8.60
N LEU A 190 -1.66 -9.66 -8.11
CA LEU A 190 -1.70 -10.92 -7.37
C LEU A 190 -2.21 -12.01 -8.30
N LYS A 191 -1.61 -13.20 -8.22
CA LYS A 191 -2.04 -14.38 -8.97
C LYS A 191 -3.46 -14.74 -8.56
N SER A 192 -4.34 -15.04 -9.53
CA SER A 192 -5.62 -15.71 -9.24
C SER A 192 -5.38 -17.20 -8.99
N LYS A 193 -6.23 -17.89 -8.21
CA LYS A 193 -6.33 -19.34 -8.38
C LYS A 193 -6.74 -19.59 -9.83
N THR A 194 -5.98 -20.43 -10.52
CA THR A 194 -6.49 -21.13 -11.68
C THR A 194 -7.54 -22.11 -11.18
N THR A 195 -8.81 -21.90 -11.49
CA THR A 195 -9.79 -22.98 -11.43
C THR A 195 -9.37 -23.98 -12.51
N ASN A 196 -8.74 -25.08 -12.10
CA ASN A 196 -8.63 -26.26 -12.95
C ASN A 196 -10.05 -26.81 -13.13
N THR A 197 -10.75 -26.33 -14.14
CA THR A 197 -11.94 -27.00 -14.64
C THR A 197 -11.45 -28.22 -15.42
N SER A 198 -11.31 -29.35 -14.72
CA SER A 198 -11.18 -30.65 -15.36
C SER A 198 -12.52 -30.92 -16.07
N TYR A 199 -12.51 -30.93 -17.40
CA TYR A 199 -13.59 -31.53 -18.19
C TYR A 199 -13.48 -33.06 -18.17
#